data_AF-A0A842P8W9-F1
#
_entry.id   AF-A0A842P8W9-F1
#
_cell.length_a   1.000
_cell.length_b   1.000
_cell.length_c   1.000
_cell.angle_alpha   90.00
_cell.angle_beta   90.00
_cell.angle_gamma   90.00
#
_symmetry.space_group_name_H-M   'P 1'
#
loop_
_entity.id
_entity.type
_entity.pdbx_description
1 polymer ?
#
loop_
_entity_poly.entity_id
_entity_poly.type
_entity_poly.pdbx_seq_one_letter_code
_entity_poly.pdbx_strand_id
1 'polypeptide(L)'
;MAATPTNVVSYGIEYDWSNLDGDVEGFTDLDLNEILGDVMDAATQAGFDLIVAEITTGASNMYVLSEEDHTAQTVNGISSDVWSRTTDLTIRHGMLADSALYTQWNETTFGSPDSTGFDIQASYDIDNTFTTDALYVEYFDVITGELVGADLDLAINAGMGAEFTVIALIEGGGETLDIDFGISASADIGLDSSHTEWRLYESSDLYTIVSTEDETEWECVETGSTDLWADVNDECGEMDGTYSASMNYAFDLSGIPTEEFGMGVGEFDFSLSDTLSNSGVFEISESELAGSGMYFEMEDSLSVELGDGGSTTVRFCNSCGPINPLMSWMMGRVLEASMTETLETFGEDLADEIDTELGELNPFNDDDDDSYDPYEYMHLCDNGNWVDDWQVNDDWDDCGDNSDEGVITGYSSMAYDVGSDELEISADFYNLVDSPDFICGDGTTIYFDWINDDYADCADGADEQWLDMNTPSDLTDDCQVWDIGASCVGSEVNWFDCQDGSQPWIHQVNDGISDCSDDEVIVYTVEIIVTDGDGNIVTSLIEDVTSSDNYVYSLHNPAGLSSALEVCADVTLEDSFGNNEYEYNYCKYTGMYISYIDAYDGEGL
;
A
#
# COMPACT_ATOMS: atom_id res chain seq x y z
N MET A 1 -31.01 20.61 -41.05
CA MET A 1 -31.15 19.62 -39.99
C MET A 1 -32.01 18.51 -40.56
N ALA A 2 -31.39 17.43 -41.02
CA ALA A 2 -32.12 16.20 -41.28
C ALA A 2 -32.66 15.73 -39.92
N ALA A 3 -33.88 15.19 -39.88
CA ALA A 3 -34.43 14.63 -38.66
C ALA A 3 -33.47 13.55 -38.15
N THR A 4 -33.04 13.65 -36.89
CA THR A 4 -32.33 12.58 -36.19
C THR A 4 -33.15 11.30 -36.35
N PRO A 5 -32.56 10.16 -36.77
CA PRO A 5 -33.26 8.88 -36.78
C PRO A 5 -33.86 8.62 -35.40
N THR A 6 -35.02 7.97 -35.33
CA THR A 6 -35.73 7.68 -34.06
C THR A 6 -34.98 6.72 -33.12
N ASN A 7 -33.84 6.20 -33.54
CA ASN A 7 -33.06 5.14 -32.87
C ASN A 7 -31.69 5.63 -32.40
N VAL A 8 -31.49 6.95 -32.33
CA VAL A 8 -30.20 7.55 -31.94
C VAL A 8 -30.44 8.49 -30.76
N VAL A 9 -29.66 8.31 -29.69
CA VAL A 9 -29.63 9.17 -28.51
C VAL A 9 -28.22 9.74 -28.37
N SER A 10 -28.10 11.05 -28.16
CA SER A 10 -26.81 11.69 -27.93
C SER A 10 -26.91 12.73 -26.84
N TYR A 11 -25.96 12.75 -25.91
CA TYR A 11 -25.85 13.75 -24.86
C TYR A 11 -24.38 13.99 -24.51
N GLY A 12 -24.12 15.04 -23.73
CA GLY A 12 -22.77 15.36 -23.31
C GLY A 12 -22.71 16.56 -22.38
N ILE A 13 -21.56 16.74 -21.76
CA ILE A 13 -21.25 17.82 -20.83
C ILE A 13 -19.92 18.44 -21.27
N GLU A 14 -19.80 19.75 -21.13
CA GLU A 14 -18.59 20.51 -21.44
C GLU A 14 -18.36 21.53 -20.33
N TYR A 15 -17.13 21.62 -19.86
CA TYR A 15 -16.66 22.60 -18.90
C TYR A 15 -15.44 23.33 -19.46
N ASP A 16 -15.45 24.65 -19.41
CA ASP A 16 -14.36 25.51 -19.86
C ASP A 16 -13.62 26.02 -18.61
N TRP A 17 -12.37 25.58 -18.45
CA TRP A 17 -11.55 25.84 -17.27
C TRP A 17 -11.18 27.32 -17.09
N SER A 18 -11.37 28.16 -18.11
CA SER A 18 -11.24 29.61 -17.95
C SER A 18 -12.32 30.24 -17.04
N ASN A 19 -13.37 29.48 -16.70
CA ASN A 19 -14.41 29.92 -15.77
C ASN A 19 -14.11 29.57 -14.30
N LEU A 20 -13.02 28.84 -14.02
CA LEU A 20 -12.71 28.35 -12.67
C LEU A 20 -12.72 29.46 -11.62
N ASP A 21 -12.03 30.57 -11.86
CA ASP A 21 -12.00 31.72 -10.95
C ASP A 21 -13.40 32.25 -10.61
N GLY A 22 -14.25 32.37 -11.63
CA GLY A 22 -15.62 32.86 -11.46
C GLY A 22 -16.52 31.89 -10.72
N ASP A 23 -16.29 30.58 -10.91
CA ASP A 23 -17.01 29.54 -10.19
C ASP A 23 -16.57 29.48 -8.71
N VAL A 24 -15.28 29.61 -8.43
CA VAL A 24 -14.73 29.71 -7.07
C VAL A 24 -15.26 30.96 -6.37
N GLU A 25 -15.25 32.13 -7.03
CA GLU A 25 -15.85 33.35 -6.50
C GLU A 25 -17.35 33.14 -6.22
N GLY A 26 -18.08 32.53 -7.16
CA GLY A 26 -19.51 32.26 -7.00
C GLY A 26 -19.85 31.29 -5.86
N PHE A 27 -18.96 30.35 -5.54
CA PHE A 27 -19.15 29.38 -4.46
C PHE A 27 -18.71 29.91 -3.09
N THR A 28 -17.62 30.68 -3.06
CA THR A 28 -16.96 31.10 -1.81
C THR A 28 -17.23 32.56 -1.43
N ASP A 29 -17.75 33.37 -2.35
CA ASP A 29 -17.78 34.85 -2.28
C ASP A 29 -16.37 35.47 -2.12
N LEU A 30 -15.29 34.75 -2.47
CA LEU A 30 -13.91 35.24 -2.43
C LEU A 30 -13.39 35.50 -3.85
N ASP A 31 -13.00 36.76 -4.10
CA ASP A 31 -12.33 37.15 -5.34
C ASP A 31 -10.80 36.97 -5.17
N LEU A 32 -10.27 35.89 -5.73
CA LEU A 32 -8.82 35.58 -5.68
C LEU A 32 -7.99 36.68 -6.36
N ASN A 33 -8.50 37.30 -7.43
CA ASN A 33 -7.81 38.37 -8.13
C ASN A 33 -7.73 39.65 -7.26
N GLU A 34 -8.76 39.95 -6.46
CA GLU A 34 -8.70 41.04 -5.47
C GLU A 34 -7.68 40.75 -4.37
N ILE A 35 -7.64 39.52 -3.84
CA ILE A 35 -6.69 39.11 -2.80
C ILE A 35 -5.24 39.23 -3.28
N LEU A 36 -4.93 38.70 -4.47
CA LEU A 36 -3.60 38.82 -5.08
C LEU A 36 -3.24 40.29 -5.35
N GLY A 37 -4.22 41.08 -5.79
CA GLY A 37 -4.10 42.53 -5.95
C GLY A 37 -3.66 43.24 -4.67
N ASP A 38 -4.32 42.94 -3.55
CA ASP A 38 -4.01 43.52 -2.24
C ASP A 38 -2.58 43.15 -1.76
N VAL A 39 -2.12 41.92 -2.03
CA VAL A 39 -0.75 41.47 -1.71
C VAL A 39 0.29 42.24 -2.55
N MET A 40 0.06 42.39 -3.86
CA MET A 40 0.93 43.17 -4.73
C MET A 40 0.98 44.66 -4.33
N ASP A 41 -0.14 45.23 -3.92
CA ASP A 41 -0.22 46.60 -3.41
C ASP A 41 0.52 46.78 -2.08
N ALA A 42 0.48 45.77 -1.20
CA ALA A 42 1.24 45.76 0.05
C ALA A 42 2.76 45.66 -0.20
N ALA A 43 3.18 44.83 -1.16
CA ALA A 43 4.58 44.71 -1.57
C ALA A 43 5.12 46.03 -2.14
N THR A 44 4.34 46.68 -3.01
CA THR A 44 4.66 48.00 -3.57
C THR A 44 4.85 49.04 -2.47
N GLN A 45 3.99 49.04 -1.44
CA GLN A 45 4.12 49.93 -0.28
C GLN A 45 5.38 49.65 0.57
N ALA A 46 5.83 48.40 0.61
CA ALA A 46 7.06 47.98 1.28
C ALA A 46 8.33 48.28 0.45
N GLY A 47 8.19 48.67 -0.82
CA GLY A 47 9.31 48.99 -1.71
C GLY A 47 9.81 47.81 -2.55
N PHE A 48 9.00 46.76 -2.68
CA PHE A 48 9.23 45.63 -3.58
C PHE A 48 8.33 45.78 -4.81
N ASP A 49 8.85 45.51 -6.00
CA ASP A 49 8.02 45.32 -7.19
C ASP A 49 7.64 43.83 -7.24
N LEU A 50 6.38 43.49 -6.89
CA LEU A 50 5.86 42.12 -6.90
C LEU A 50 4.74 42.00 -7.93
N ILE A 51 4.83 41.00 -8.81
CA ILE A 51 3.76 40.58 -9.71
C ILE A 51 3.52 39.09 -9.46
N VAL A 52 2.27 38.74 -9.19
CA VAL A 52 1.79 37.36 -9.17
C VAL A 52 0.76 37.25 -10.29
N ALA A 53 0.94 36.28 -11.18
CA ALA A 53 0.02 35.99 -12.27
C ALA A 53 -0.32 34.50 -12.25
N GLU A 54 -1.59 34.20 -12.45
CA GLU A 54 -2.12 32.84 -12.56
C GLU A 54 -3.10 32.82 -13.72
N ILE A 55 -3.02 31.77 -14.55
CA ILE A 55 -3.90 31.57 -15.69
C ILE A 55 -4.22 30.08 -15.76
N THR A 56 -5.49 29.74 -15.58
CA THR A 56 -6.01 28.40 -15.85
C THR A 56 -6.82 28.40 -17.15
N THR A 57 -6.49 27.50 -18.08
CA THR A 57 -7.20 27.35 -19.36
C THR A 57 -7.39 25.89 -19.72
N GLY A 58 -8.29 25.62 -20.67
CA GLY A 58 -8.55 24.26 -21.15
C GLY A 58 -10.03 23.93 -21.19
N ALA A 59 -10.35 22.66 -21.48
CA ALA A 59 -11.73 22.17 -21.42
C ALA A 59 -11.81 20.70 -20.99
N SER A 60 -12.91 20.36 -20.33
CA SER A 60 -13.33 18.98 -20.01
C SER A 60 -14.64 18.67 -20.72
N ASN A 61 -14.66 17.61 -21.51
CA ASN A 61 -15.75 17.27 -22.41
C ASN A 61 -16.07 15.80 -22.29
N MET A 62 -17.36 15.47 -22.26
CA MET A 62 -17.87 14.11 -22.34
C MET A 62 -18.98 14.08 -23.36
N TYR A 63 -18.91 13.17 -24.32
CA TYR A 63 -19.96 12.94 -25.30
C TYR A 63 -20.30 11.46 -25.36
N VAL A 64 -21.59 11.16 -25.35
CA VAL A 64 -22.15 9.82 -25.52
C VAL A 64 -23.09 9.82 -26.71
N LEU A 65 -22.90 8.87 -27.62
CA LEU A 65 -23.78 8.62 -28.76
C LEU A 65 -24.19 7.15 -28.74
N SER A 66 -25.47 6.86 -28.61
CA SER A 66 -26.03 5.52 -28.66
C SER A 66 -26.93 5.36 -29.89
N GLU A 67 -26.72 4.31 -30.69
CA GLU A 67 -27.49 3.99 -31.88
C GLU A 67 -27.92 2.52 -31.87
N GLU A 68 -29.19 2.26 -32.19
CA GLU A 68 -29.72 0.90 -32.33
C GLU A 68 -29.90 0.49 -33.79
N ASP A 69 -29.29 -0.64 -34.16
CA ASP A 69 -29.49 -1.33 -35.43
C ASP A 69 -30.28 -2.63 -35.22
N HIS A 70 -31.59 -2.56 -35.53
CA HIS A 70 -32.54 -3.68 -35.44
C HIS A 70 -32.45 -4.66 -36.64
N THR A 71 -31.41 -4.57 -37.47
CA THR A 71 -31.19 -5.55 -38.54
C THR A 71 -30.62 -6.85 -37.99
N ALA A 72 -31.31 -7.96 -38.29
CA ALA A 72 -30.87 -9.29 -37.85
C ALA A 72 -29.50 -9.64 -38.43
N GLN A 73 -28.57 -9.98 -37.54
CA GLN A 73 -27.19 -10.33 -37.86
C GLN A 73 -26.73 -11.55 -37.05
N THR A 74 -25.69 -12.22 -37.53
CA THR A 74 -25.05 -13.35 -36.85
C THR A 74 -23.69 -12.91 -36.33
N VAL A 75 -23.42 -13.14 -35.04
CA VAL A 75 -22.18 -12.75 -34.36
C VAL A 75 -21.43 -14.00 -33.92
N ASN A 76 -20.10 -13.94 -33.92
CA ASN A 76 -19.28 -15.08 -33.50
C ASN A 76 -19.50 -15.36 -32.00
N GLY A 77 -19.53 -16.64 -31.61
CA GLY A 77 -19.83 -17.03 -30.22
C GLY A 77 -21.31 -17.00 -29.83
N ILE A 78 -22.19 -16.37 -30.62
CA ILE A 78 -23.63 -16.29 -30.34
C ILE A 78 -24.41 -17.22 -31.28
N SER A 79 -25.28 -18.08 -30.73
CA SER A 79 -25.95 -19.13 -31.49
C SER A 79 -27.22 -18.68 -32.23
N SER A 80 -27.86 -17.60 -31.78
CA SER A 80 -29.09 -17.03 -32.35
C SER A 80 -28.81 -15.82 -33.25
N ASP A 81 -29.82 -15.42 -34.03
CA ASP A 81 -29.78 -14.14 -34.75
C ASP A 81 -29.97 -13.00 -33.72
N VAL A 82 -29.16 -11.95 -33.82
CA VAL A 82 -29.18 -10.81 -32.89
C VAL A 82 -29.42 -9.48 -33.62
N TRP A 83 -29.80 -8.45 -32.87
CA TRP A 83 -29.68 -7.04 -33.24
C TRP A 83 -28.72 -6.34 -32.28
N SER A 84 -28.22 -5.14 -32.60
CA SER A 84 -27.20 -4.47 -31.78
C SER A 84 -27.55 -3.05 -31.35
N ARG A 85 -27.06 -2.67 -30.17
CA ARG A 85 -26.99 -1.28 -29.69
C ARG A 85 -25.53 -0.88 -29.55
N THR A 86 -25.12 0.15 -30.28
CA THR A 86 -23.76 0.67 -30.24
C THR A 86 -23.73 1.97 -29.44
N THR A 87 -22.87 2.06 -28.43
CA THR A 87 -22.63 3.25 -27.63
C THR A 87 -21.19 3.69 -27.79
N ASP A 88 -21.00 4.89 -28.34
CA ASP A 88 -19.73 5.58 -28.51
C ASP A 88 -19.57 6.61 -27.37
N LEU A 89 -18.51 6.45 -26.59
CA LEU A 89 -18.10 7.36 -25.52
C LEU A 89 -16.81 8.06 -25.92
N THR A 90 -16.84 9.38 -25.88
CA THR A 90 -15.67 10.23 -26.08
C THR A 90 -15.51 11.12 -24.84
N ILE A 91 -14.44 10.92 -24.07
CA ILE A 91 -14.03 11.84 -22.99
C ILE A 91 -12.75 12.54 -23.43
N ARG A 92 -12.72 13.87 -23.27
CA ARG A 92 -11.54 14.70 -23.52
C ARG A 92 -11.38 15.69 -22.39
N HIS A 93 -10.25 15.66 -21.73
CA HIS A 93 -9.87 16.60 -20.70
C HIS A 93 -8.47 17.11 -21.06
N GLY A 94 -8.33 18.42 -20.99
CA GLY A 94 -7.06 19.10 -21.11
C GLY A 94 -7.12 20.37 -20.31
N MET A 95 -6.23 20.52 -19.34
CA MET A 95 -6.09 21.73 -18.53
C MET A 95 -4.64 22.16 -18.50
N LEU A 96 -4.44 23.48 -18.55
CA LEU A 96 -3.17 24.16 -18.36
C LEU A 96 -3.34 25.14 -17.21
N ALA A 97 -2.48 25.05 -16.21
CA ALA A 97 -2.42 25.98 -15.10
C ALA A 97 -1.02 26.60 -15.07
N ASP A 98 -0.93 27.84 -15.53
CA ASP A 98 0.32 28.60 -15.60
C ASP A 98 0.36 29.60 -14.45
N SER A 99 1.44 29.62 -13.70
CA SER A 99 1.68 30.54 -12.60
C SER A 99 3.03 31.22 -12.76
N ALA A 100 3.08 32.53 -12.52
CA ALA A 100 4.33 33.28 -12.56
C ALA A 100 4.42 34.25 -11.37
N LEU A 101 5.60 34.27 -10.76
CA LEU A 101 5.99 35.21 -9.72
C LEU A 101 7.17 36.02 -10.24
N TYR A 102 7.06 37.33 -10.16
CA TYR A 102 8.15 38.26 -10.42
C TYR A 102 8.33 39.16 -9.21
N THR A 103 9.52 39.19 -8.63
CA THR A 103 9.84 40.06 -7.51
C THR A 103 11.19 40.74 -7.68
N GLN A 104 11.20 42.05 -7.54
CA GLN A 104 12.41 42.84 -7.66
C GLN A 104 12.57 43.78 -6.45
N TRP A 105 13.80 43.86 -5.96
CA TRP A 105 14.20 44.83 -4.95
C TRP A 105 15.63 45.31 -5.18
N ASN A 106 15.85 46.61 -5.01
CA ASN A 106 17.19 47.20 -5.10
C ASN A 106 17.34 48.34 -4.09
N GLU A 107 18.46 48.34 -3.38
CA GLU A 107 18.85 49.36 -2.43
C GLU A 107 20.28 49.86 -2.67
N THR A 108 20.48 51.16 -2.49
CA THR A 108 21.76 51.85 -2.67
C THR A 108 22.22 52.59 -1.41
N THR A 109 21.46 52.52 -0.31
CA THR A 109 21.56 53.45 0.83
C THR A 109 22.21 52.86 2.09
N PHE A 110 22.54 51.56 2.15
CA PHE A 110 23.20 50.91 3.30
C PHE A 110 24.71 51.20 3.40
N GLY A 111 25.16 52.43 3.11
CA GLY A 111 26.53 52.89 3.36
C GLY A 111 27.62 52.24 2.50
N SER A 112 27.25 51.38 1.55
CA SER A 112 28.11 50.85 0.49
C SER A 112 27.96 51.69 -0.77
N PRO A 113 29.03 51.96 -1.55
CA PRO A 113 28.92 52.57 -2.88
C PRO A 113 28.35 51.62 -3.94
N ASP A 114 28.22 50.32 -3.64
CA ASP A 114 27.79 49.28 -4.56
C ASP A 114 26.29 48.95 -4.35
N SER A 115 25.56 48.63 -5.42
CA SER A 115 24.15 48.20 -5.35
C SER A 115 24.01 46.91 -4.56
N THR A 116 22.87 46.74 -3.90
CA THR A 116 22.48 45.48 -3.26
C THR A 116 21.03 45.23 -3.57
N GLY A 117 20.71 44.08 -4.15
CA GLY A 117 19.37 43.82 -4.65
C GLY A 117 19.21 42.41 -5.16
N PHE A 118 17.99 42.09 -5.54
CA PHE A 118 17.65 40.87 -6.25
C PHE A 118 16.58 41.13 -7.30
N ASP A 119 16.59 40.31 -8.33
CA ASP A 119 15.54 40.18 -9.34
C ASP A 119 15.25 38.69 -9.45
N ILE A 120 14.03 38.25 -9.14
CA ILE A 120 13.64 36.84 -9.13
C ILE A 120 12.39 36.71 -9.98
N GLN A 121 12.48 35.88 -11.01
CA GLN A 121 11.36 35.37 -11.78
C GLN A 121 11.25 33.88 -11.51
N ALA A 122 10.09 33.43 -11.06
CA ALA A 122 9.74 32.03 -10.97
C ALA A 122 8.49 31.78 -11.83
N SER A 123 8.48 30.72 -12.61
CA SER A 123 7.28 30.23 -13.28
C SER A 123 7.05 28.76 -12.94
N TYR A 124 5.78 28.39 -12.89
CA TYR A 124 5.33 27.04 -12.66
C TYR A 124 4.17 26.77 -13.61
N ASP A 125 4.34 25.79 -14.48
CA ASP A 125 3.38 25.42 -15.50
C ASP A 125 2.98 23.96 -15.25
N ILE A 126 1.68 23.69 -15.14
CA ILE A 126 1.13 22.34 -15.06
C ILE A 126 0.24 22.10 -16.27
N ASP A 127 0.39 20.96 -16.91
CA ASP A 127 -0.57 20.43 -17.86
C ASP A 127 -1.09 19.06 -17.43
N ASN A 128 -2.39 18.85 -17.56
CA ASN A 128 -2.99 17.53 -17.41
C ASN A 128 -3.87 17.23 -18.62
N THR A 129 -3.78 16.01 -19.12
CA THR A 129 -4.61 15.51 -20.20
C THR A 129 -5.22 14.17 -19.83
N PHE A 130 -6.48 13.96 -20.20
CA PHE A 130 -7.13 12.67 -20.06
C PHE A 130 -8.06 12.45 -21.24
N THR A 131 -7.90 11.33 -21.93
CA THR A 131 -8.71 10.97 -23.09
C THR A 131 -9.23 9.56 -22.95
N THR A 132 -10.49 9.37 -23.34
CA THR A 132 -11.11 8.05 -23.45
C THR A 132 -11.89 7.98 -24.73
N ASP A 133 -11.65 6.93 -25.51
CA ASP A 133 -12.47 6.54 -26.64
C ASP A 133 -12.93 5.11 -26.40
N ALA A 134 -14.24 4.91 -26.35
CA ALA A 134 -14.80 3.59 -26.12
C ALA A 134 -15.99 3.33 -27.04
N LEU A 135 -15.90 2.24 -27.80
CA LEU A 135 -16.96 1.76 -28.68
C LEU A 135 -17.53 0.48 -28.10
N TYR A 136 -18.70 0.58 -27.49
CA TYR A 136 -19.39 -0.52 -26.84
C TYR A 136 -20.55 -1.02 -27.70
N VAL A 137 -20.61 -2.32 -27.98
CA VAL A 137 -21.66 -2.93 -28.81
C VAL A 137 -22.35 -4.03 -28.04
N GLU A 138 -23.59 -3.82 -27.67
CA GLU A 138 -24.43 -4.84 -27.04
C GLU A 138 -25.20 -5.63 -28.10
N TYR A 139 -25.37 -6.93 -27.84
CA TYR A 139 -26.11 -7.85 -28.70
C TYR A 139 -27.36 -8.36 -28.00
N PHE A 140 -28.49 -8.28 -28.69
CA PHE A 140 -29.79 -8.69 -28.18
C PHE A 140 -30.42 -9.74 -29.09
N ASP A 141 -31.00 -10.80 -28.52
CA ASP A 141 -31.67 -11.84 -29.28
C ASP A 141 -32.89 -11.28 -30.05
N VAL A 142 -33.03 -11.59 -31.34
CA VAL A 142 -34.14 -11.04 -32.17
C VAL A 142 -35.52 -11.59 -31.80
N ILE A 143 -35.58 -12.72 -31.08
CA ILE A 143 -36.83 -13.39 -30.70
C ILE A 143 -37.25 -12.93 -29.30
N THR A 144 -36.36 -12.99 -28.31
CA THR A 144 -36.67 -12.65 -26.92
C THR A 144 -36.49 -11.16 -26.62
N GLY A 145 -35.53 -10.49 -27.28
CA GLY A 145 -35.14 -9.11 -26.98
C GLY A 145 -34.23 -8.98 -25.76
N GLU A 146 -33.71 -10.10 -25.25
CA GLU A 146 -32.82 -10.18 -24.09
C GLU A 146 -31.36 -10.03 -24.49
N LEU A 147 -30.52 -9.57 -23.56
CA LEU A 147 -29.08 -9.39 -23.77
C LEU A 147 -28.39 -10.75 -23.88
N VAL A 148 -27.47 -10.92 -24.83
CA VAL A 148 -26.74 -12.18 -25.06
C VAL A 148 -25.21 -12.01 -25.12
N GLY A 149 -24.72 -10.78 -25.07
CA GLY A 149 -23.29 -10.48 -25.04
C GLY A 149 -23.00 -9.04 -25.42
N ALA A 150 -21.74 -8.66 -25.35
CA ALA A 150 -21.28 -7.37 -25.82
C ALA A 150 -19.80 -7.41 -26.28
N ASP A 151 -19.41 -6.42 -27.06
CA ASP A 151 -18.02 -6.14 -27.43
C ASP A 151 -17.63 -4.75 -26.92
N LEU A 152 -16.37 -4.58 -26.56
CA LEU A 152 -15.79 -3.30 -26.16
C LEU A 152 -14.43 -3.08 -26.83
N ASP A 153 -14.34 -2.02 -27.63
CA ASP A 153 -13.06 -1.42 -27.99
C ASP A 153 -12.82 -0.24 -27.05
N LEU A 154 -11.68 -0.23 -26.34
CA LEU A 154 -11.35 0.81 -25.37
C LEU A 154 -9.94 1.36 -25.62
N ALA A 155 -9.82 2.68 -25.60
CA ALA A 155 -8.56 3.39 -25.55
C ALA A 155 -8.63 4.48 -24.47
N ILE A 156 -7.63 4.50 -23.59
CA ILE A 156 -7.50 5.48 -22.51
C ILE A 156 -6.07 6.00 -22.51
N ASN A 157 -5.91 7.31 -22.37
CA ASN A 157 -4.61 7.91 -22.17
C ASN A 157 -4.72 9.04 -21.15
N ALA A 158 -3.85 9.02 -20.15
CA ALA A 158 -3.74 10.02 -19.10
C ALA A 158 -2.31 10.56 -19.11
N GLY A 159 -2.17 11.88 -19.14
CA GLY A 159 -0.88 12.56 -19.17
C GLY A 159 -0.85 13.68 -18.14
N MET A 160 0.31 13.86 -17.52
CA MET A 160 0.61 15.00 -16.67
C MET A 160 1.99 15.55 -17.00
N GLY A 161 2.12 16.87 -16.95
CA GLY A 161 3.35 17.60 -17.10
C GLY A 161 3.43 18.70 -16.06
N ALA A 162 4.63 18.92 -15.52
CA ALA A 162 4.93 20.01 -14.62
C ALA A 162 6.30 20.58 -14.96
N GLU A 163 6.38 21.89 -15.12
CA GLU A 163 7.62 22.63 -15.35
C GLU A 163 7.75 23.72 -14.30
N PHE A 164 8.91 23.83 -13.67
CA PHE A 164 9.26 24.86 -12.71
C PHE A 164 10.57 25.51 -13.14
N THR A 165 10.55 26.82 -13.36
CA THR A 165 11.74 27.58 -13.76
C THR A 165 11.97 28.73 -12.78
N VAL A 166 13.22 28.93 -12.36
CA VAL A 166 13.66 30.06 -11.54
C VAL A 166 14.83 30.75 -12.21
N ILE A 167 14.61 32.01 -12.56
CA ILE A 167 15.64 32.92 -13.05
C ILE A 167 15.85 33.97 -11.96
N ALA A 168 17.03 34.00 -11.34
CA ALA A 168 17.33 34.96 -10.29
C ALA A 168 18.70 35.62 -10.47
N LEU A 169 18.74 36.94 -10.34
CA LEU A 169 19.96 37.75 -10.29
C LEU A 169 20.08 38.36 -8.90
N ILE A 170 21.14 38.01 -8.17
CA ILE A 170 21.44 38.58 -6.85
C ILE A 170 22.68 39.47 -6.96
N GLU A 171 22.56 40.73 -6.55
CA GLU A 171 23.64 41.70 -6.55
C GLU A 171 24.07 42.04 -5.11
N GLY A 172 25.37 42.03 -4.83
CA GLY A 172 25.90 42.43 -3.54
C GLY A 172 27.41 42.57 -3.53
N GLY A 173 27.93 43.58 -2.83
CA GLY A 173 29.39 43.74 -2.64
C GLY A 173 30.20 43.99 -3.93
N GLY A 174 29.54 44.39 -5.02
CA GLY A 174 30.16 44.57 -6.35
C GLY A 174 30.24 43.30 -7.19
N GLU A 175 29.66 42.19 -6.72
CA GLU A 175 29.55 40.89 -7.40
C GLU A 175 28.09 40.59 -7.74
N THR A 176 27.88 39.69 -8.70
CA THR A 176 26.57 39.24 -9.17
C THR A 176 26.53 37.73 -9.20
N LEU A 177 25.48 37.13 -8.65
CA LEU A 177 25.17 35.71 -8.75
C LEU A 177 23.97 35.55 -9.69
N ASP A 178 24.16 34.79 -10.76
CA ASP A 178 23.13 34.45 -11.74
C ASP A 178 22.66 33.00 -11.48
N ILE A 179 21.35 32.80 -11.45
CA ILE A 179 20.69 31.52 -11.24
C ILE A 179 19.70 31.38 -12.38
N ASP A 180 19.84 30.33 -13.19
CA ASP A 180 18.92 29.99 -14.28
C ASP A 180 18.62 28.51 -14.15
N PHE A 181 17.67 28.17 -13.29
CA PHE A 181 17.38 26.81 -12.84
C PHE A 181 16.05 26.35 -13.42
N GLY A 182 16.00 25.15 -13.98
CA GLY A 182 14.79 24.52 -14.49
C GLY A 182 14.64 23.09 -13.99
N ILE A 183 13.42 22.73 -13.60
CA ILE A 183 12.97 21.35 -13.42
C ILE A 183 11.75 21.13 -14.31
N SER A 184 11.73 20.05 -15.07
CA SER A 184 10.51 19.58 -15.72
C SER A 184 10.31 18.09 -15.49
N ALA A 185 9.07 17.68 -15.33
CA ALA A 185 8.67 16.29 -15.21
C ALA A 185 7.39 16.08 -16.02
N SER A 186 7.34 15.01 -16.81
CA SER A 186 6.14 14.61 -17.54
C SER A 186 6.01 13.10 -17.51
N ALA A 187 4.77 12.63 -17.41
CA ALA A 187 4.42 11.22 -17.43
C ALA A 187 3.09 11.04 -18.17
N ASP A 188 3.08 10.16 -19.16
CA ASP A 188 1.90 9.71 -19.89
C ASP A 188 1.75 8.21 -19.71
N ILE A 189 0.58 7.75 -19.29
CA ILE A 189 0.21 6.34 -19.24
C ILE A 189 -1.06 6.10 -20.04
N GLY A 190 -1.12 5.03 -20.82
CA GLY A 190 -2.31 4.73 -21.59
C GLY A 190 -2.49 3.26 -21.94
N LEU A 191 -3.76 2.88 -22.04
CA LEU A 191 -4.23 1.74 -22.81
C LEU A 191 -4.48 2.25 -24.24
N ASP A 192 -3.49 2.13 -25.13
CA ASP A 192 -3.54 2.64 -26.51
C ASP A 192 -4.71 2.05 -27.31
N SER A 193 -4.98 0.76 -27.09
CA SER A 193 -6.12 0.06 -27.66
C SER A 193 -6.37 -1.25 -26.94
N SER A 194 -7.62 -1.61 -26.76
CA SER A 194 -8.05 -2.97 -26.45
C SER A 194 -9.24 -3.38 -27.31
N HIS A 195 -9.44 -4.69 -27.42
CA HIS A 195 -10.61 -5.31 -28.02
C HIS A 195 -11.03 -6.45 -27.11
N THR A 196 -12.28 -6.42 -26.64
CA THR A 196 -12.82 -7.38 -25.69
C THR A 196 -14.16 -7.92 -26.18
N GLU A 197 -14.32 -9.24 -26.14
CA GLU A 197 -15.56 -9.94 -26.44
C GLU A 197 -16.12 -10.57 -25.16
N TRP A 198 -17.39 -10.33 -24.86
CA TRP A 198 -18.12 -10.92 -23.74
C TRP A 198 -19.36 -11.66 -24.26
N ARG A 199 -19.54 -12.92 -23.88
CA ARG A 199 -20.64 -13.79 -24.34
C ARG A 199 -21.29 -14.48 -23.15
N LEU A 200 -22.58 -14.21 -22.93
CA LEU A 200 -23.32 -14.90 -21.89
C LEU A 200 -23.64 -16.34 -22.32
N TYR A 201 -23.70 -17.26 -21.36
CA TYR A 201 -24.13 -18.63 -21.62
C TYR A 201 -25.63 -18.75 -21.85
N GLU A 202 -26.42 -17.92 -21.16
CA GLU A 202 -27.87 -17.78 -21.34
C GLU A 202 -28.26 -16.32 -21.55
N SER A 203 -29.44 -16.08 -22.14
CA SER A 203 -29.92 -14.71 -22.37
C SER A 203 -30.35 -14.05 -21.06
N SER A 204 -29.91 -12.81 -20.83
CA SER A 204 -30.17 -12.04 -19.63
C SER A 204 -31.43 -11.19 -19.76
N ASP A 205 -32.29 -11.25 -18.75
CA ASP A 205 -33.48 -10.42 -18.61
C ASP A 205 -33.21 -9.09 -17.86
N LEU A 206 -31.94 -8.76 -17.60
CA LEU A 206 -31.49 -7.57 -16.87
C LEU A 206 -32.24 -6.29 -17.25
N TYR A 207 -32.22 -5.90 -18.53
CA TYR A 207 -32.87 -4.66 -18.97
C TYR A 207 -34.39 -4.68 -18.82
N THR A 208 -35.01 -5.86 -18.86
CA THR A 208 -36.44 -5.99 -18.59
C THR A 208 -36.72 -5.68 -17.13
N ILE A 209 -35.96 -6.28 -16.21
CA ILE A 209 -36.14 -6.12 -14.76
C ILE A 209 -35.82 -4.70 -14.30
N VAL A 210 -34.66 -4.15 -14.70
CA VAL A 210 -34.23 -2.78 -14.37
C VAL A 210 -35.25 -1.74 -14.83
N SER A 211 -35.91 -1.97 -15.98
CA SER A 211 -36.93 -1.05 -16.48
C SER A 211 -38.22 -1.04 -15.65
N THR A 212 -38.51 -2.11 -14.89
CA THR A 212 -39.77 -2.31 -14.18
C THR A 212 -39.68 -2.15 -12.67
N GLU A 213 -38.58 -2.55 -12.05
CA GLU A 213 -38.40 -2.52 -10.60
C GLU A 213 -37.79 -1.17 -10.14
N ASP A 214 -37.96 -0.85 -8.86
CA ASP A 214 -37.38 0.36 -8.24
C ASP A 214 -35.92 0.15 -7.81
N GLU A 215 -35.58 -1.07 -7.41
CA GLU A 215 -34.22 -1.49 -7.08
C GLU A 215 -33.96 -2.81 -7.80
N THR A 216 -32.75 -3.02 -8.30
CA THR A 216 -32.36 -4.26 -8.96
C THR A 216 -30.90 -4.54 -8.70
N GLU A 217 -30.61 -5.68 -8.11
CA GLU A 217 -29.26 -6.22 -8.01
C GLU A 217 -28.99 -7.21 -9.15
N TRP A 218 -27.93 -6.97 -9.90
CA TRP A 218 -27.46 -7.85 -10.96
C TRP A 218 -26.11 -8.43 -10.59
N GLU A 219 -25.95 -9.74 -10.72
CA GLU A 219 -24.71 -10.45 -10.41
C GLU A 219 -24.42 -11.54 -11.43
N CYS A 220 -23.14 -11.70 -11.76
CA CYS A 220 -22.61 -12.83 -12.47
C CYS A 220 -22.42 -14.02 -11.52
N VAL A 221 -22.91 -15.19 -11.91
CA VAL A 221 -22.80 -16.43 -11.12
C VAL A 221 -22.15 -17.55 -11.93
N GLU A 222 -21.51 -18.49 -11.23
CA GLU A 222 -21.01 -19.71 -11.86
C GLU A 222 -22.16 -20.62 -12.33
N THR A 223 -21.89 -21.37 -13.39
CA THR A 223 -22.82 -22.29 -14.03
C THR A 223 -23.33 -23.32 -13.04
N GLY A 224 -24.65 -23.33 -12.85
CA GLY A 224 -25.30 -24.23 -11.89
C GLY A 224 -25.09 -23.88 -10.41
N SER A 225 -24.65 -22.66 -10.10
CA SER A 225 -24.65 -22.13 -8.73
C SER A 225 -26.05 -22.20 -8.12
N THR A 226 -26.11 -22.48 -6.82
CA THR A 226 -27.35 -22.44 -6.03
C THR A 226 -27.37 -21.29 -5.04
N ASP A 227 -26.27 -20.54 -4.93
CA ASP A 227 -26.16 -19.39 -4.07
C ASP A 227 -26.58 -18.15 -4.88
N LEU A 228 -27.88 -17.94 -4.94
CA LEU A 228 -28.50 -16.87 -5.72
C LEU A 228 -29.14 -15.89 -4.74
N TRP A 229 -28.62 -14.67 -4.69
CA TRP A 229 -29.06 -13.65 -3.75
C TRP A 229 -29.44 -12.33 -4.42
N ALA A 230 -28.90 -12.05 -5.61
CA ALA A 230 -29.27 -10.92 -6.46
C ALA A 230 -30.68 -11.09 -7.08
N ASP A 231 -31.26 -10.00 -7.60
CA ASP A 231 -32.54 -10.03 -8.33
C ASP A 231 -32.38 -10.66 -9.71
N VAL A 232 -31.25 -10.39 -10.37
CA VAL A 232 -30.86 -10.93 -11.67
C VAL A 232 -29.53 -11.65 -11.50
N ASN A 233 -29.51 -12.96 -11.72
CA ASN A 233 -28.32 -13.79 -11.56
C ASN A 233 -28.02 -14.43 -12.92
N ASP A 234 -26.97 -13.98 -13.59
CA ASP A 234 -26.64 -14.42 -14.95
C ASP A 234 -25.40 -15.32 -14.97
N GLU A 235 -25.47 -16.40 -15.73
CA GLU A 235 -24.29 -17.17 -16.13
C GLU A 235 -23.52 -16.35 -17.18
N CYS A 236 -22.70 -15.42 -16.70
CA CYS A 236 -22.03 -14.41 -17.52
C CYS A 236 -21.01 -14.98 -18.50
N GLY A 237 -20.66 -16.26 -18.43
CA GLY A 237 -19.67 -16.87 -19.31
C GLY A 237 -18.25 -16.35 -19.04
N GLU A 238 -17.49 -16.12 -20.10
CA GLU A 238 -16.09 -15.68 -20.06
C GLU A 238 -15.93 -14.38 -20.87
N MET A 239 -14.89 -13.60 -20.55
CA MET A 239 -14.45 -12.48 -21.37
C MET A 239 -13.06 -12.72 -21.93
N ASP A 240 -12.92 -12.56 -23.24
CA ASP A 240 -11.63 -12.67 -23.92
C ASP A 240 -11.25 -11.33 -24.53
N GLY A 241 -9.99 -10.94 -24.41
CA GLY A 241 -9.53 -9.70 -25.02
C GLY A 241 -8.06 -9.63 -25.34
N THR A 242 -7.71 -8.58 -26.06
CA THR A 242 -6.33 -8.20 -26.37
C THR A 242 -6.11 -6.75 -25.99
N TYR A 243 -4.89 -6.41 -25.59
CA TYR A 243 -4.54 -5.05 -25.18
C TYR A 243 -3.17 -4.62 -25.70
N SER A 244 -3.01 -3.31 -25.86
CA SER A 244 -1.75 -2.60 -26.08
C SER A 244 -1.74 -1.38 -25.18
N ALA A 245 -0.70 -1.25 -24.36
CA ALA A 245 -0.51 -0.16 -23.42
C ALA A 245 0.89 0.44 -23.58
N SER A 246 1.02 1.72 -23.27
CA SER A 246 2.28 2.45 -23.30
C SER A 246 2.41 3.41 -22.13
N MET A 247 3.66 3.65 -21.74
CA MET A 247 4.03 4.69 -20.77
C MET A 247 5.20 5.49 -21.32
N ASN A 248 5.11 6.81 -21.26
CA ASN A 248 6.20 7.71 -21.57
C ASN A 248 6.49 8.53 -20.33
N TYR A 249 7.77 8.75 -20.01
CA TYR A 249 8.13 9.67 -18.96
C TYR A 249 9.37 10.46 -19.36
N ALA A 250 9.47 11.68 -18.84
CA ALA A 250 10.65 12.51 -18.98
C ALA A 250 10.83 13.38 -17.75
N PHE A 251 12.04 13.43 -17.22
CA PHE A 251 12.49 14.30 -16.15
C PHE A 251 13.72 15.06 -16.63
N ASP A 252 13.74 16.38 -16.44
CA ASP A 252 14.89 17.23 -16.73
C ASP A 252 15.16 18.15 -15.54
N LEU A 253 16.41 18.22 -15.11
CA LEU A 253 16.95 19.16 -14.16
C LEU A 253 18.14 19.84 -14.81
N SER A 254 18.10 21.16 -14.95
CA SER A 254 19.19 21.89 -15.58
C SER A 254 19.44 23.26 -14.95
N GLY A 255 20.67 23.74 -15.12
CA GLY A 255 21.01 25.13 -14.84
C GLY A 255 21.32 25.44 -13.37
N ILE A 256 21.68 24.42 -12.59
CA ILE A 256 22.30 24.62 -11.28
C ILE A 256 23.65 25.34 -11.48
N PRO A 257 23.90 26.50 -10.83
CA PRO A 257 25.11 27.30 -10.98
C PRO A 257 26.31 26.66 -10.25
N THR A 258 26.73 25.51 -10.76
CA THR A 258 27.79 24.64 -10.25
C THR A 258 29.14 25.33 -10.20
N GLU A 259 29.42 26.24 -11.14
CA GLU A 259 30.67 27.01 -11.15
C GLU A 259 30.88 27.90 -9.92
N GLU A 260 29.79 28.37 -9.29
CA GLU A 260 29.85 29.20 -8.09
C GLU A 260 30.28 28.38 -6.85
N PHE A 261 30.08 27.06 -6.91
CA PHE A 261 30.54 26.11 -5.91
C PHE A 261 31.91 25.48 -6.26
N GLY A 262 32.57 25.98 -7.32
CA GLY A 262 33.88 25.50 -7.76
C GLY A 262 33.85 24.21 -8.56
N MET A 263 32.68 23.82 -9.06
CA MET A 263 32.44 22.66 -9.91
C MET A 263 32.47 23.05 -11.40
N GLY A 264 32.48 22.06 -12.29
CA GLY A 264 32.34 22.28 -13.73
C GLY A 264 30.93 22.75 -14.09
N VAL A 265 30.79 23.54 -15.16
CA VAL A 265 29.48 23.98 -15.66
C VAL A 265 28.64 22.76 -16.04
N GLY A 266 27.39 22.72 -15.55
CA GLY A 266 26.43 21.65 -15.84
C GLY A 266 26.77 20.32 -15.18
N GLU A 267 27.58 20.33 -14.10
CA GLU A 267 27.99 19.09 -13.41
C GLU A 267 26.82 18.38 -12.70
N PHE A 268 25.72 19.08 -12.44
CA PHE A 268 24.49 18.51 -11.85
C PHE A 268 23.29 18.57 -12.81
N ASP A 269 23.51 18.83 -14.09
CA ASP A 269 22.43 18.75 -15.08
C ASP A 269 22.10 17.25 -15.28
N PHE A 270 20.81 16.92 -15.23
CA PHE A 270 20.30 15.55 -15.29
C PHE A 270 19.08 15.50 -16.21
N SER A 271 19.01 14.51 -17.08
CA SER A 271 17.89 14.33 -17.99
C SER A 271 17.65 12.84 -18.17
N LEU A 272 16.44 12.41 -17.87
CA LEU A 272 16.00 11.03 -17.92
C LEU A 272 14.72 10.98 -18.76
N SER A 273 14.65 10.14 -19.78
CA SER A 273 13.42 9.96 -20.55
C SER A 273 13.37 8.60 -21.21
N ASP A 274 12.24 7.90 -21.11
CA ASP A 274 12.05 6.63 -21.81
C ASP A 274 10.59 6.42 -22.25
N THR A 275 10.39 5.39 -23.07
CA THR A 275 9.10 4.94 -23.58
C THR A 275 8.99 3.43 -23.40
N LEU A 276 8.09 3.02 -22.53
CA LEU A 276 7.75 1.62 -22.27
C LEU A 276 6.46 1.25 -23.03
N SER A 277 6.38 0.00 -23.46
CA SER A 277 5.20 -0.52 -24.14
C SER A 277 4.97 -1.98 -23.82
N ASN A 278 3.73 -2.34 -23.48
CA ASN A 278 3.32 -3.70 -23.20
C ASN A 278 2.09 -4.07 -24.05
N SER A 279 1.99 -5.33 -24.46
CA SER A 279 0.82 -5.81 -25.20
C SER A 279 0.60 -7.29 -24.95
N GLY A 280 -0.66 -7.69 -24.77
CA GLY A 280 -0.99 -9.04 -24.39
C GLY A 280 -2.39 -9.47 -24.80
N VAL A 281 -2.74 -10.67 -24.33
CA VAL A 281 -4.09 -11.22 -24.38
C VAL A 281 -4.50 -11.54 -22.95
N PHE A 282 -5.76 -11.34 -22.61
CA PHE A 282 -6.31 -11.73 -21.32
C PHE A 282 -7.58 -12.53 -21.52
N GLU A 283 -7.87 -13.39 -20.55
CA GLU A 283 -9.07 -14.20 -20.47
C GLU A 283 -9.55 -14.07 -19.03
N ILE A 284 -10.75 -13.53 -18.83
CA ILE A 284 -11.40 -13.45 -17.53
C ILE A 284 -12.35 -14.63 -17.46
N SER A 285 -11.99 -15.58 -16.61
CA SER A 285 -12.75 -16.81 -16.43
C SER A 285 -14.11 -16.56 -15.79
N GLU A 286 -15.03 -17.50 -15.96
CA GLU A 286 -16.33 -17.48 -15.30
C GLU A 286 -16.21 -17.32 -13.77
N SER A 287 -15.23 -17.97 -13.15
CA SER A 287 -14.98 -17.87 -11.71
C SER A 287 -14.50 -16.49 -11.26
N GLU A 288 -13.80 -15.75 -12.13
CA GLU A 288 -13.35 -14.38 -11.82
C GLU A 288 -14.47 -13.36 -12.06
N LEU A 289 -15.39 -13.64 -13.00
CA LEU A 289 -16.61 -12.86 -13.17
C LEU A 289 -17.64 -13.17 -12.08
N ALA A 290 -17.63 -14.37 -11.50
CA ALA A 290 -18.58 -14.76 -10.46
C ALA A 290 -18.45 -13.85 -9.22
N GLY A 291 -19.58 -13.37 -8.71
CA GLY A 291 -19.61 -12.40 -7.61
C GLY A 291 -19.43 -10.94 -8.05
N SER A 292 -19.15 -10.71 -9.34
CA SER A 292 -19.19 -9.36 -9.89
C SER A 292 -20.60 -8.96 -10.28
N GLY A 293 -20.93 -7.69 -10.12
CA GLY A 293 -22.29 -7.24 -10.35
C GLY A 293 -22.44 -5.73 -10.33
N MET A 294 -23.69 -5.29 -10.43
CA MET A 294 -24.09 -3.90 -10.37
C MET A 294 -25.42 -3.76 -9.63
N TYR A 295 -25.55 -2.66 -8.89
CA TYR A 295 -26.79 -2.27 -8.23
C TYR A 295 -27.46 -1.10 -8.95
N PHE A 296 -28.74 -1.25 -9.26
CA PHE A 296 -29.56 -0.27 -9.96
C PHE A 296 -30.63 0.27 -9.02
N GLU A 297 -30.56 1.56 -8.70
CA GLU A 297 -31.57 2.28 -7.92
C GLU A 297 -32.28 3.28 -8.83
N MET A 298 -33.57 3.07 -9.04
CA MET A 298 -34.42 3.90 -9.90
C MET A 298 -35.26 4.85 -9.03
N GLU A 299 -35.13 6.14 -9.28
CA GLU A 299 -35.91 7.19 -8.61
C GLU A 299 -37.24 7.50 -9.32
N ASP A 300 -38.03 8.36 -8.66
CA ASP A 300 -39.29 8.88 -9.13
C ASP A 300 -39.21 9.37 -10.59
N SER A 301 -40.24 9.03 -11.36
CA SER A 301 -40.29 9.38 -12.77
C SER A 301 -40.37 10.89 -12.99
N LEU A 302 -39.44 11.43 -13.78
CA LEU A 302 -39.40 12.82 -14.20
C LEU A 302 -40.12 12.98 -15.55
N SER A 303 -40.91 14.04 -15.66
CA SER A 303 -41.50 14.44 -16.94
C SER A 303 -40.53 15.39 -17.65
N VAL A 304 -39.86 14.90 -18.69
CA VAL A 304 -38.91 15.68 -19.48
C VAL A 304 -39.53 16.07 -20.82
N GLU A 305 -39.42 17.35 -21.19
CA GLU A 305 -39.81 17.84 -22.51
C GLU A 305 -38.60 17.78 -23.45
N LEU A 306 -38.61 16.84 -24.40
CA LEU A 306 -37.51 16.61 -25.34
C LEU A 306 -37.51 17.59 -26.54
N GLY A 307 -38.24 18.71 -26.43
CA GLY A 307 -38.34 19.73 -27.49
C GLY A 307 -39.17 19.34 -28.71
N ASP A 308 -39.83 18.18 -28.71
CA ASP A 308 -40.73 17.69 -29.77
C ASP A 308 -42.20 18.11 -29.58
N GLY A 309 -42.49 18.86 -28.50
CA GLY A 309 -43.84 19.30 -28.13
C GLY A 309 -44.65 18.26 -27.35
N GLY A 310 -44.03 17.14 -26.95
CA GLY A 310 -44.53 16.18 -25.98
C GLY A 310 -43.71 16.17 -24.69
N SER A 311 -44.30 15.64 -23.63
CA SER A 311 -43.59 15.29 -22.40
C SER A 311 -43.34 13.78 -22.39
N THR A 312 -42.09 13.36 -22.28
CA THR A 312 -41.70 11.97 -22.05
C THR A 312 -41.50 11.75 -20.56
N THR A 313 -42.07 10.68 -20.03
CA THR A 313 -41.77 10.25 -18.66
C THR A 313 -40.52 9.38 -18.70
N VAL A 314 -39.47 9.81 -18.01
CA VAL A 314 -38.22 9.06 -17.82
C VAL A 314 -38.07 8.73 -16.35
N ARG A 315 -37.54 7.56 -16.01
CA ARG A 315 -37.11 7.25 -14.64
C ARG A 315 -35.63 7.57 -14.55
N PHE A 316 -35.24 8.27 -13.50
CA PHE A 316 -33.84 8.55 -13.23
C PHE A 316 -33.24 7.33 -12.54
N CYS A 317 -32.03 6.93 -12.93
CA CYS A 317 -31.27 5.92 -12.20
C CYS A 317 -30.24 6.65 -11.35
N ASN A 318 -30.38 6.59 -10.03
CA ASN A 318 -29.55 7.31 -9.07
C ASN A 318 -28.18 6.66 -8.88
N SER A 319 -28.12 5.32 -8.96
CA SER A 319 -26.86 4.57 -8.89
C SER A 319 -26.16 4.42 -10.25
N CYS A 320 -26.78 4.86 -11.35
CA CYS A 320 -26.17 4.78 -12.66
C CYS A 320 -25.30 6.01 -12.92
N GLY A 321 -24.06 5.77 -13.36
CA GLY A 321 -23.20 6.83 -13.89
C GLY A 321 -23.74 7.46 -15.20
N PRO A 322 -23.07 8.48 -15.73
CA PRO A 322 -23.46 9.17 -16.96
C PRO A 322 -23.24 8.34 -18.24
N ILE A 323 -22.82 7.07 -18.14
CA ILE A 323 -22.59 6.16 -19.28
C ILE A 323 -23.40 4.88 -19.10
N ASN A 324 -23.44 4.05 -20.15
CA ASN A 324 -24.09 2.74 -20.06
C ASN A 324 -23.47 1.93 -18.89
N PRO A 325 -24.25 1.46 -17.92
CA PRO A 325 -23.73 0.74 -16.76
C PRO A 325 -22.90 -0.51 -17.11
N LEU A 326 -23.37 -1.32 -18.07
CA LEU A 326 -22.63 -2.51 -18.49
C LEU A 326 -21.33 -2.15 -19.23
N MET A 327 -21.33 -1.01 -19.95
CA MET A 327 -20.10 -0.47 -20.52
C MET A 327 -19.10 -0.11 -19.43
N SER A 328 -19.52 0.61 -18.37
CA SER A 328 -18.62 0.94 -17.26
C SER A 328 -18.07 -0.30 -16.55
N TRP A 329 -18.91 -1.32 -16.35
CA TRP A 329 -18.49 -2.58 -15.75
C TRP A 329 -17.46 -3.32 -16.63
N MET A 330 -17.72 -3.46 -17.93
CA MET A 330 -16.75 -4.05 -18.86
C MET A 330 -15.46 -3.23 -18.95
N MET A 331 -15.53 -1.90 -18.98
CA MET A 331 -14.34 -1.04 -18.96
C MET A 331 -13.48 -1.30 -17.71
N GLY A 332 -14.11 -1.42 -16.53
CA GLY A 332 -13.41 -1.75 -15.28
C GLY A 332 -12.68 -3.10 -15.37
N ARG A 333 -13.34 -4.13 -15.90
CA ARG A 333 -12.74 -5.47 -16.08
C ARG A 333 -11.56 -5.47 -17.04
N VAL A 334 -11.68 -4.75 -18.15
CA VAL A 334 -10.58 -4.60 -19.12
C VAL A 334 -9.40 -3.87 -18.51
N LEU A 335 -9.65 -2.81 -17.73
CA LEU A 335 -8.58 -2.06 -17.05
C LEU A 335 -7.87 -2.92 -16.02
N GLU A 336 -8.60 -3.64 -15.16
CA GLU A 336 -8.03 -4.57 -14.18
C GLU A 336 -7.16 -5.65 -14.85
N ALA A 337 -7.68 -6.29 -15.90
CA ALA A 337 -6.97 -7.36 -16.60
C ALA A 337 -5.75 -6.88 -17.40
N SER A 338 -5.76 -5.65 -17.93
CA SER A 338 -4.67 -5.13 -18.78
C SER A 338 -3.64 -4.28 -18.03
N MET A 339 -4.04 -3.59 -16.96
CA MET A 339 -3.19 -2.60 -16.30
C MET A 339 -2.40 -3.16 -15.12
N THR A 340 -2.83 -4.23 -14.45
CA THR A 340 -2.07 -4.83 -13.33
C THR A 340 -0.68 -5.28 -13.78
N GLU A 341 -0.61 -6.16 -14.79
CA GLU A 341 0.67 -6.63 -15.36
C GLU A 341 1.49 -5.47 -15.96
N THR A 342 0.80 -4.51 -16.58
CA THR A 342 1.45 -3.34 -17.20
C THR A 342 2.09 -2.42 -16.17
N LEU A 343 1.42 -2.13 -15.05
CA LEU A 343 1.94 -1.27 -13.99
C LEU A 343 3.10 -1.90 -13.24
N GLU A 344 3.04 -3.21 -12.97
CA GLU A 344 4.17 -3.95 -12.38
C GLU A 344 5.39 -3.89 -13.31
N THR A 345 5.21 -4.23 -14.59
CA THR A 345 6.30 -4.20 -15.58
C THR A 345 6.90 -2.80 -15.72
N PHE A 346 6.06 -1.76 -15.79
CA PHE A 346 6.55 -0.38 -15.89
C PHE A 346 7.22 0.10 -14.60
N GLY A 347 6.76 -0.36 -13.44
CA GLY A 347 7.38 -0.05 -12.15
C GLY A 347 8.80 -0.61 -12.04
N GLU A 348 9.00 -1.87 -12.44
CA GLU A 348 10.32 -2.50 -12.48
C GLU A 348 11.26 -1.80 -13.47
N ASP A 349 10.81 -1.60 -14.71
CA ASP A 349 11.63 -0.95 -15.77
C ASP A 349 12.01 0.49 -15.40
N LEU A 350 11.10 1.25 -14.75
CA LEU A 350 11.38 2.61 -14.28
C LEU A 350 12.38 2.62 -13.12
N ALA A 351 12.25 1.68 -12.17
CA ALA A 351 13.17 1.58 -11.05
C ALA A 351 14.61 1.27 -11.52
N ASP A 352 14.74 0.33 -12.47
CA ASP A 352 16.04 -0.04 -13.06
C ASP A 352 16.71 1.13 -13.81
N GLU A 353 15.93 1.93 -14.54
CA GLU A 353 16.46 3.08 -15.28
C GLU A 353 16.86 4.22 -14.32
N ILE A 354 16.05 4.50 -13.30
CA ILE A 354 16.39 5.50 -12.26
C ILE A 354 17.67 5.10 -11.53
N ASP A 355 17.82 3.82 -11.16
CA ASP A 355 19.03 3.32 -10.48
C ASP A 355 20.27 3.47 -11.38
N THR A 356 20.15 3.11 -12.66
CA THR A 356 21.24 3.23 -13.62
C THR A 356 21.70 4.68 -13.79
N GLU A 357 20.76 5.61 -13.99
CA GLU A 357 21.07 7.01 -14.26
C GLU A 357 21.49 7.78 -12.99
N LEU A 358 20.91 7.50 -11.81
CA LEU A 358 21.36 8.08 -10.53
C LEU A 358 22.69 7.51 -10.05
N GLY A 359 22.97 6.24 -10.32
CA GLY A 359 24.27 5.61 -10.05
C GLY A 359 25.43 6.27 -10.82
N GLU A 360 25.16 6.84 -11.99
CA GLU A 360 26.16 7.60 -12.77
C GLU A 360 26.41 9.02 -12.25
N LEU A 361 25.45 9.62 -11.54
CA LEU A 361 25.52 11.00 -11.05
C LEU A 361 26.28 11.17 -9.74
N ASN A 362 26.69 10.12 -9.04
CA ASN A 362 27.37 10.23 -7.75
C ASN A 362 28.82 10.80 -7.89
N PRO A 363 29.07 12.11 -7.64
CA PRO A 363 30.39 12.72 -7.79
C PRO A 363 31.21 12.60 -6.50
N PHE A 364 30.58 12.13 -5.42
CA PHE A 364 31.16 11.87 -4.12
C PHE A 364 31.19 10.36 -3.99
N ASN A 365 32.31 9.76 -4.41
CA ASN A 365 32.61 8.33 -4.26
C ASN A 365 32.66 7.91 -2.77
N ASP A 366 31.55 8.05 -2.06
CA ASP A 366 31.16 7.22 -0.93
C ASP A 366 30.49 6.01 -1.55
N ASP A 367 31.22 4.89 -1.50
CA ASP A 367 30.69 3.54 -1.63
C ASP A 367 29.79 3.26 -0.41
N ASP A 368 28.76 4.06 -0.21
CA ASP A 368 27.64 3.72 0.67
C ASP A 368 26.59 3.12 -0.25
N ASP A 369 26.82 1.84 -0.54
CA ASP A 369 25.84 0.86 -0.97
C ASP A 369 24.55 1.15 -0.19
N ASP A 370 23.55 1.78 -0.83
CA ASP A 370 22.16 1.55 -0.44
C ASP A 370 21.84 0.13 -0.92
N SER A 371 22.45 -0.80 -0.19
CA SER A 371 22.22 -2.22 -0.28
C SER A 371 20.71 -2.39 -0.12
N TYR A 372 20.06 -2.83 -1.19
CA TYR A 372 19.03 -3.86 -1.08
C TYR A 372 19.43 -4.73 0.11
N ASP A 373 18.72 -4.66 1.26
CA ASP A 373 19.16 -5.37 2.45
C ASP A 373 19.03 -6.87 2.13
N PRO A 374 20.14 -7.56 1.80
CA PRO A 374 20.07 -8.96 1.44
C PRO A 374 19.73 -9.80 2.69
N TYR A 375 19.65 -9.15 3.87
CA TYR A 375 19.37 -9.73 5.17
C TYR A 375 17.93 -9.52 5.64
N GLU A 376 17.01 -8.99 4.82
CA GLU A 376 15.58 -8.87 5.19
C GLU A 376 14.96 -10.23 5.58
N TYR A 377 15.56 -11.33 5.14
CA TYR A 377 15.23 -12.70 5.53
C TYR A 377 16.45 -13.49 6.03
N MET A 378 17.38 -12.86 6.75
CA MET A 378 18.55 -13.53 7.31
C MET A 378 18.72 -13.27 8.82
N HIS A 379 19.05 -14.31 9.58
CA HIS A 379 19.35 -14.29 11.01
C HIS A 379 20.86 -14.16 11.27
N LEU A 380 21.24 -13.33 12.24
CA LEU A 380 22.63 -13.11 12.64
C LEU A 380 23.01 -14.06 13.80
N CYS A 381 23.91 -15.00 13.52
CA CYS A 381 24.48 -15.90 14.52
C CYS A 381 25.38 -15.15 15.52
N ASP A 382 25.56 -15.69 16.72
CA ASP A 382 26.45 -15.11 17.75
C ASP A 382 27.92 -15.04 17.32
N ASN A 383 28.36 -15.96 16.45
CA ASN A 383 29.68 -15.92 15.84
C ASN A 383 29.85 -14.87 14.73
N GLY A 384 28.77 -14.14 14.38
CA GLY A 384 28.74 -13.08 13.39
C GLY A 384 28.53 -13.53 11.94
N ASN A 385 28.19 -14.80 11.71
CA ASN A 385 27.71 -15.28 10.40
C ASN A 385 26.22 -15.03 10.23
N TRP A 386 25.75 -15.06 8.98
CA TRP A 386 24.33 -14.94 8.65
C TRP A 386 23.81 -16.25 8.08
N VAL A 387 22.61 -16.65 8.49
CA VAL A 387 21.84 -17.77 7.93
C VAL A 387 20.51 -17.24 7.40
N ASP A 388 19.86 -17.96 6.50
CA ASP A 388 18.53 -17.55 6.03
C ASP A 388 17.46 -17.84 7.10
N ASP A 389 16.35 -17.10 7.11
CA ASP A 389 15.26 -17.22 8.10
C ASP A 389 14.61 -18.62 8.13
N TRP A 390 14.56 -19.32 6.98
CA TRP A 390 14.06 -20.69 6.89
C TRP A 390 15.00 -21.75 7.51
N GLN A 391 16.20 -21.35 7.92
CA GLN A 391 17.20 -22.15 8.63
C GLN A 391 17.18 -21.89 10.13
N VAL A 392 16.34 -20.97 10.61
CA VAL A 392 16.17 -20.71 12.05
C VAL A 392 15.18 -21.72 12.61
N ASN A 393 15.56 -22.39 13.71
CA ASN A 393 14.77 -23.42 14.37
C ASN A 393 14.34 -24.57 13.42
N ASP A 394 15.24 -25.04 12.55
CA ASP A 394 14.99 -26.16 11.64
C ASP A 394 15.56 -27.50 12.15
N ASP A 395 15.98 -27.52 13.42
CA ASP A 395 16.67 -28.59 14.14
C ASP A 395 18.10 -28.86 13.63
N TRP A 396 18.70 -27.96 12.83
CA TRP A 396 20.05 -28.07 12.28
C TRP A 396 20.94 -26.86 12.62
N ASP A 397 22.17 -27.16 13.06
CA ASP A 397 23.22 -26.15 13.30
C ASP A 397 23.80 -25.66 11.95
N ASP A 398 23.18 -24.64 11.36
CA ASP A 398 23.65 -23.92 10.18
C ASP A 398 24.58 -22.76 10.54
N CYS A 399 24.46 -22.19 11.74
CA CYS A 399 25.36 -21.16 12.27
C CYS A 399 26.77 -21.68 12.60
N GLY A 400 26.92 -22.97 12.89
CA GLY A 400 28.17 -23.64 13.29
C GLY A 400 28.54 -23.51 14.77
N ASP A 401 27.73 -22.79 15.53
CA ASP A 401 27.72 -22.67 17.00
C ASP A 401 26.32 -22.85 17.59
N ASN A 402 25.34 -23.27 16.78
CA ASN A 402 23.96 -23.58 17.15
C ASN A 402 23.15 -22.36 17.62
N SER A 403 23.54 -21.14 17.23
CA SER A 403 22.85 -19.87 17.57
C SER A 403 21.63 -19.55 16.70
N ASP A 404 21.33 -20.42 15.74
CA ASP A 404 20.12 -20.45 14.92
C ASP A 404 19.01 -21.34 15.50
N GLU A 405 19.32 -22.13 16.52
CA GLU A 405 18.42 -23.11 17.12
C GLU A 405 18.00 -22.68 18.54
N GLY A 406 16.70 -22.77 18.84
CA GLY A 406 16.13 -22.31 20.11
C GLY A 406 15.89 -20.81 20.18
N VAL A 407 15.88 -20.12 19.04
CA VAL A 407 15.63 -18.68 18.94
C VAL A 407 14.13 -18.41 19.11
N ILE A 408 13.76 -17.57 20.07
CA ILE A 408 12.37 -17.12 20.21
C ILE A 408 12.03 -16.22 19.03
N THR A 409 10.98 -16.60 18.30
CA THR A 409 10.45 -15.81 17.18
C THR A 409 9.15 -15.16 17.60
N GLY A 410 8.75 -14.08 16.95
CA GLY A 410 7.51 -13.38 17.26
C GLY A 410 7.15 -12.39 16.17
N TYR A 411 5.94 -11.86 16.25
CA TYR A 411 5.54 -10.71 15.45
C TYR A 411 5.01 -9.63 16.39
N SER A 412 5.37 -8.38 16.10
CA SER A 412 4.76 -7.22 16.71
C SER A 412 4.14 -6.35 15.63
N SER A 413 3.06 -5.67 15.98
CA SER A 413 2.36 -4.75 15.09
C SER A 413 1.91 -3.52 15.84
N MET A 414 1.93 -2.39 15.13
CA MET A 414 1.40 -1.14 15.61
C MET A 414 0.56 -0.47 14.55
N ALA A 415 -0.57 0.10 14.96
CA ALA A 415 -1.48 0.84 14.09
C ALA A 415 -1.99 2.09 14.82
N TYR A 416 -2.19 3.18 14.10
CA TYR A 416 -2.73 4.42 14.66
C TYR A 416 -3.96 4.86 13.87
N ASP A 417 -5.10 4.97 14.56
CA ASP A 417 -6.34 5.46 13.97
C ASP A 417 -6.47 6.97 14.20
N VAL A 418 -6.35 7.74 13.10
CA VAL A 418 -6.46 9.20 13.08
C VAL A 418 -7.89 9.67 13.44
N GLY A 419 -8.91 8.87 13.12
CA GLY A 419 -10.31 9.20 13.37
C GLY A 419 -10.69 9.15 14.86
N SER A 420 -10.09 8.22 15.60
CA SER A 420 -10.36 8.01 17.03
C SER A 420 -9.24 8.52 17.97
N ASP A 421 -8.08 8.91 17.44
CA ASP A 421 -6.85 9.25 18.19
C ASP A 421 -6.42 8.08 19.10
N GLU A 422 -6.47 6.86 18.56
CA GLU A 422 -6.11 5.62 19.25
C GLU A 422 -4.89 4.97 18.60
N LEU A 423 -3.90 4.62 19.43
CA LEU A 423 -2.71 3.85 19.05
C LEU A 423 -2.90 2.42 19.56
N GLU A 424 -2.97 1.48 18.63
CA GLU A 424 -3.03 0.05 18.85
C GLU A 424 -1.63 -0.55 18.78
N ILE A 425 -1.28 -1.35 19.79
CA ILE A 425 0.01 -2.05 19.87
C ILE A 425 -0.25 -3.49 20.29
N SER A 426 0.34 -4.42 19.55
CA SER A 426 0.31 -5.84 19.87
C SER A 426 1.65 -6.52 19.61
N ALA A 427 1.94 -7.55 20.40
CA ALA A 427 3.08 -8.43 20.20
C ALA A 427 2.67 -9.87 20.55
N ASP A 428 3.12 -10.83 19.74
CA ASP A 428 2.84 -12.25 19.90
C ASP A 428 4.13 -13.02 19.69
N PHE A 429 4.41 -13.97 20.58
CA PHE A 429 5.67 -14.70 20.60
C PHE A 429 5.43 -16.18 20.32
N TYR A 430 6.14 -16.70 19.34
CA TYR A 430 6.10 -18.10 18.95
C TYR A 430 7.19 -18.89 19.69
N ASN A 431 6.86 -20.15 20.02
CA ASN A 431 7.78 -21.11 20.61
C ASN A 431 8.41 -20.68 21.96
N LEU A 432 7.69 -19.89 22.76
CA LEU A 432 8.04 -19.63 24.17
C LEU A 432 8.16 -20.96 24.93
N VAL A 433 9.23 -21.12 25.67
CA VAL A 433 9.54 -22.36 26.36
C VAL A 433 8.68 -22.48 27.62
N ASP A 434 8.04 -23.64 27.78
CA ASP A 434 7.12 -23.90 28.91
C ASP A 434 7.86 -24.30 30.19
N SER A 435 9.09 -24.85 30.08
CA SER A 435 9.90 -25.32 31.21
C SER A 435 11.40 -25.19 30.91
N PRO A 436 12.25 -24.77 31.87
CA PRO A 436 13.68 -24.58 31.61
C PRO A 436 14.41 -25.89 31.32
N ASP A 437 15.48 -25.81 30.53
CA ASP A 437 16.41 -26.93 30.35
C ASP A 437 17.15 -27.24 31.66
N PHE A 438 17.31 -28.53 31.96
CA PHE A 438 18.14 -28.98 33.09
C PHE A 438 19.62 -28.98 32.70
N ILE A 439 20.44 -28.27 33.48
CA ILE A 439 21.89 -28.19 33.25
C ILE A 439 22.59 -29.32 34.01
N CYS A 440 23.20 -30.25 33.26
CA CYS A 440 24.02 -31.33 33.79
C CYS A 440 25.31 -30.82 34.44
N GLY A 441 25.95 -31.66 35.27
CA GLY A 441 27.19 -31.30 35.98
C GLY A 441 28.40 -30.99 35.09
N ASP A 442 28.35 -31.37 33.81
CA ASP A 442 29.34 -31.07 32.77
C ASP A 442 29.00 -29.85 31.90
N GLY A 443 27.83 -29.24 32.13
CA GLY A 443 27.35 -28.04 31.43
C GLY A 443 26.50 -28.30 30.20
N THR A 444 26.18 -29.55 29.85
CA THR A 444 25.17 -29.83 28.81
C THR A 444 23.76 -29.62 29.33
N THR A 445 22.83 -29.30 28.44
CA THR A 445 21.40 -29.15 28.75
C THR A 445 20.60 -30.37 28.27
N ILE A 446 19.56 -30.73 29.02
CA ILE A 446 18.56 -31.74 28.64
C ILE A 446 17.15 -31.19 28.90
N TYR A 447 16.15 -31.76 28.24
CA TYR A 447 14.76 -31.38 28.47
C TYR A 447 14.31 -31.68 29.90
N PHE A 448 13.49 -30.79 30.48
CA PHE A 448 12.99 -30.93 31.85
C PHE A 448 12.23 -32.25 32.10
N ASP A 449 11.50 -32.73 31.09
CA ASP A 449 10.77 -34.01 31.15
C ASP A 449 11.68 -35.23 31.30
N TRP A 450 12.98 -35.10 31.05
CA TRP A 450 13.97 -36.18 31.16
C TRP A 450 14.62 -36.23 32.54
N ILE A 451 14.20 -35.37 33.47
CA ILE A 451 14.61 -35.47 34.87
C ILE A 451 13.75 -36.54 35.55
N ASN A 452 14.39 -37.49 36.23
CA ASN A 452 13.71 -38.57 36.98
C ASN A 452 12.76 -39.40 36.09
N ASP A 453 13.25 -39.77 34.91
CA ASP A 453 12.52 -40.55 33.91
C ASP A 453 12.95 -42.04 33.85
N ASP A 454 13.82 -42.44 34.78
CA ASP A 454 14.49 -43.75 34.88
C ASP A 454 15.57 -43.99 33.79
N TYR A 455 16.05 -42.95 33.10
CA TYR A 455 17.10 -43.00 32.10
C TYR A 455 18.23 -42.02 32.41
N ALA A 456 19.45 -42.31 31.93
CA ALA A 456 20.62 -41.46 32.20
C ALA A 456 20.92 -40.64 30.93
N ASP A 457 20.38 -39.44 30.88
CA ASP A 457 20.53 -38.48 29.78
C ASP A 457 21.66 -37.48 30.03
N CYS A 458 21.94 -37.14 31.29
CA CYS A 458 23.22 -36.49 31.63
C CYS A 458 24.38 -37.49 31.50
N ALA A 459 25.54 -37.02 31.04
CA ALA A 459 26.72 -37.88 30.86
C ALA A 459 27.24 -38.49 32.18
N ASP A 460 27.01 -37.79 33.30
CA ASP A 460 27.24 -38.30 34.64
C ASP A 460 26.00 -38.99 35.23
N GLY A 461 24.81 -38.84 34.64
CA GLY A 461 23.53 -39.34 35.14
C GLY A 461 23.00 -38.55 36.33
N ALA A 462 23.35 -37.26 36.43
CA ALA A 462 22.90 -36.36 37.52
C ALA A 462 21.40 -35.98 37.45
N ASP A 463 20.78 -36.18 36.29
CA ASP A 463 19.35 -36.08 35.99
C ASP A 463 18.50 -37.14 36.71
N GLU A 464 19.14 -38.20 37.20
CA GLU A 464 18.51 -39.26 37.97
C GLU A 464 18.83 -39.16 39.46
N GLN A 465 18.03 -39.79 40.33
CA GLN A 465 18.31 -39.75 41.77
C GLN A 465 19.58 -40.55 42.12
N TRP A 466 20.50 -39.91 42.83
CA TRP A 466 21.67 -40.54 43.44
C TRP A 466 21.45 -40.81 44.93
N LEU A 467 21.95 -41.96 45.38
CA LEU A 467 22.01 -42.34 46.77
C LEU A 467 23.45 -42.61 47.20
N ASP A 468 23.88 -41.97 48.28
CA ASP A 468 25.13 -42.28 49.00
C ASP A 468 25.00 -43.68 49.59
N MET A 469 25.89 -44.61 49.27
CA MET A 469 25.86 -46.00 49.78
C MET A 469 26.32 -46.14 51.25
N ASN A 470 26.02 -45.12 52.07
CA ASN A 470 26.43 -44.93 53.47
C ASN A 470 27.94 -44.78 53.64
N THR A 471 28.58 -44.16 52.67
CA THR A 471 30.00 -43.88 52.53
C THR A 471 30.22 -42.38 52.23
N PRO A 472 29.90 -41.45 53.15
CA PRO A 472 29.83 -39.99 52.84
C PRO A 472 31.14 -39.31 52.42
N SER A 473 32.25 -40.04 52.39
CA SER A 473 33.59 -39.55 52.01
C SER A 473 34.14 -40.24 50.76
N ASP A 474 33.38 -41.17 50.17
CA ASP A 474 33.76 -41.96 49.01
C ASP A 474 32.58 -41.92 48.03
N LEU A 475 32.67 -41.05 47.02
CA LEU A 475 31.61 -40.89 46.01
C LEU A 475 31.74 -41.92 44.88
N THR A 476 32.69 -42.86 44.99
CA THR A 476 32.96 -43.84 43.92
C THR A 476 32.07 -45.08 44.00
N ASP A 477 31.35 -45.25 45.11
CA ASP A 477 30.37 -46.31 45.31
C ASP A 477 28.93 -45.82 45.43
N ASP A 478 28.67 -44.54 45.19
CA ASP A 478 27.33 -43.97 45.10
C ASP A 478 26.53 -44.65 43.97
N CYS A 479 25.23 -44.84 44.21
CA CYS A 479 24.36 -45.68 43.41
C CYS A 479 23.23 -44.83 42.82
N GLN A 480 23.04 -44.92 41.51
CA GLN A 480 21.93 -44.28 40.79
C GLN A 480 20.73 -45.24 40.71
N VAL A 481 19.51 -44.71 40.80
CA VAL A 481 18.29 -45.52 41.04
C VAL A 481 17.73 -46.23 39.78
N TRP A 482 18.14 -45.86 38.56
CA TRP A 482 17.67 -46.45 37.28
C TRP A 482 17.97 -47.95 37.07
N ASP A 483 18.82 -48.60 37.89
CA ASP A 483 19.06 -50.04 37.79
C ASP A 483 17.90 -50.83 38.41
N ILE A 484 16.98 -51.32 37.57
CA ILE A 484 15.82 -52.18 37.89
C ILE A 484 16.21 -53.57 38.48
N GLY A 485 17.38 -53.66 39.13
CA GLY A 485 17.92 -54.81 39.84
C GLY A 485 18.91 -54.50 40.96
N ALA A 486 19.28 -53.23 41.23
CA ALA A 486 20.20 -52.86 42.30
C ALA A 486 19.45 -52.50 43.60
N SER A 487 19.94 -53.02 44.73
CA SER A 487 19.50 -52.53 46.05
C SER A 487 20.34 -51.32 46.44
N CYS A 488 20.11 -50.17 45.82
CA CYS A 488 20.70 -48.92 46.29
C CYS A 488 20.13 -48.61 47.69
N VAL A 489 21.00 -48.34 48.67
CA VAL A 489 20.59 -48.08 50.06
C VAL A 489 21.44 -46.94 50.63
N GLY A 490 20.80 -45.81 50.91
CA GLY A 490 21.35 -44.74 51.73
C GLY A 490 20.62 -43.43 51.53
N SER A 491 21.31 -42.30 51.69
CA SER A 491 20.69 -40.96 51.68
C SER A 491 20.80 -40.28 50.32
N GLU A 492 19.81 -39.46 49.99
CA GLU A 492 19.76 -38.63 48.79
C GLU A 492 20.90 -37.61 48.80
N VAL A 493 21.56 -37.41 47.65
CA VAL A 493 22.75 -36.53 47.54
C VAL A 493 22.69 -35.47 46.44
N ASN A 494 21.84 -35.63 45.43
CA ASN A 494 21.56 -34.62 44.42
C ASN A 494 20.11 -34.12 44.53
N TRP A 495 19.94 -32.83 44.32
CA TRP A 495 18.69 -32.09 44.44
C TRP A 495 18.54 -31.16 43.22
N PHE A 496 17.30 -30.77 42.94
CA PHE A 496 16.98 -29.72 41.99
C PHE A 496 16.87 -28.39 42.74
N ASP A 497 17.36 -27.30 42.16
CA ASP A 497 17.29 -25.96 42.77
C ASP A 497 16.12 -25.18 42.12
N CYS A 498 14.98 -25.06 42.83
CA CYS A 498 13.84 -24.28 42.33
C CYS A 498 14.12 -22.77 42.34
N GLN A 499 13.42 -22.00 41.50
CA GLN A 499 13.54 -20.53 41.46
C GLN A 499 13.18 -19.83 42.79
N ASP A 500 12.29 -20.42 43.59
CA ASP A 500 11.89 -19.92 44.91
C ASP A 500 12.95 -20.20 46.02
N GLY A 501 14.04 -20.88 45.66
CA GLY A 501 15.14 -21.28 46.55
C GLY A 501 14.87 -22.56 47.35
N SER A 502 13.80 -23.30 47.06
CA SER A 502 13.59 -24.65 47.58
C SER A 502 14.45 -25.67 46.83
N GLN A 503 14.70 -26.81 47.49
CA GLN A 503 15.64 -27.85 47.00
C GLN A 503 15.00 -29.23 47.09
N PRO A 504 14.02 -29.57 46.22
CA PRO A 504 13.47 -30.92 46.15
C PRO A 504 14.52 -31.91 45.68
N TRP A 505 14.41 -33.16 46.13
CA TRP A 505 15.27 -34.24 45.62
C TRP A 505 14.91 -34.56 44.16
N ILE A 506 15.86 -35.05 43.37
CA ILE A 506 15.61 -35.36 41.95
C ILE A 506 14.43 -36.32 41.76
N HIS A 507 14.26 -37.32 42.65
CA HIS A 507 13.13 -38.25 42.58
C HIS A 507 11.74 -37.60 42.80
N GLN A 508 11.71 -36.33 43.19
CA GLN A 508 10.50 -35.54 43.41
C GLN A 508 10.18 -34.63 42.22
N VAL A 509 11.12 -34.50 41.27
CA VAL A 509 10.87 -33.79 40.02
C VAL A 509 10.03 -34.68 39.11
N ASN A 510 9.06 -34.11 38.41
CA ASN A 510 8.14 -34.81 37.50
C ASN A 510 7.31 -35.96 38.13
N ASP A 511 7.12 -35.97 39.46
CA ASP A 511 6.36 -37.02 40.16
C ASP A 511 4.83 -36.79 40.17
N GLY A 512 4.38 -35.70 39.55
CA GLY A 512 2.98 -35.25 39.50
C GLY A 512 2.51 -34.50 40.75
N ILE A 513 3.42 -34.12 41.65
CA ILE A 513 3.20 -33.27 42.81
C ILE A 513 4.03 -31.98 42.63
N SER A 514 3.41 -30.83 42.87
CA SER A 514 4.13 -29.54 42.89
C SER A 514 4.95 -29.47 44.19
N ASP A 515 6.27 -29.63 44.05
CA ASP A 515 7.26 -29.53 45.13
C ASP A 515 8.01 -28.18 45.12
N CYS A 516 8.00 -27.46 43.99
CA CYS A 516 8.30 -26.02 43.90
C CYS A 516 6.99 -25.22 44.04
N SER A 517 6.99 -24.09 44.75
CA SER A 517 5.75 -23.39 45.15
C SER A 517 4.99 -22.70 44.01
N ASP A 518 5.59 -22.62 42.82
CA ASP A 518 4.99 -22.11 41.60
C ASP A 518 5.20 -23.21 40.54
N ASP A 519 4.14 -23.57 39.80
CA ASP A 519 4.26 -24.47 38.64
C ASP A 519 5.32 -23.84 37.72
N GLU A 520 6.43 -24.52 37.43
CA GLU A 520 7.62 -23.96 36.75
C GLU A 520 7.34 -23.61 35.28
N VAL A 521 6.51 -22.60 35.07
CA VAL A 521 6.32 -21.95 33.78
C VAL A 521 7.34 -20.82 33.73
N ILE A 522 8.13 -20.76 32.66
CA ILE A 522 8.99 -19.60 32.42
C ILE A 522 8.08 -18.40 32.18
N VAL A 523 8.23 -17.38 33.03
CA VAL A 523 7.57 -16.08 32.85
C VAL A 523 8.54 -15.19 32.11
N TYR A 524 8.08 -14.62 31.01
CA TYR A 524 8.81 -13.61 30.26
C TYR A 524 8.20 -12.24 30.52
N THR A 525 9.03 -11.22 30.69
CA THR A 525 8.60 -9.82 30.82
C THR A 525 8.73 -9.15 29.46
N VAL A 526 7.62 -8.73 28.87
CA VAL A 526 7.58 -7.93 27.65
C VAL A 526 7.64 -6.46 28.05
N GLU A 527 8.60 -5.71 27.52
CA GLU A 527 8.63 -4.25 27.60
C GLU A 527 8.44 -3.64 26.19
N ILE A 528 7.48 -2.73 26.06
CA ILE A 528 7.24 -1.98 24.84
C ILE A 528 7.42 -0.50 25.15
N ILE A 529 8.32 0.17 24.44
CA ILE A 529 8.58 1.60 24.60
C ILE A 529 8.28 2.31 23.29
N VAL A 530 7.32 3.24 23.33
CA VAL A 530 6.97 4.08 22.19
C VAL A 530 7.58 5.46 22.35
N THR A 531 8.27 5.95 21.33
CA THR A 531 8.92 7.25 21.29
C THR A 531 8.47 8.09 20.09
N ASP A 532 8.45 9.41 20.23
CA ASP A 532 8.26 10.33 19.10
C ASP A 532 9.57 10.52 18.31
N GLY A 533 9.50 11.18 17.14
CA GLY A 533 10.67 11.50 16.32
C GLY A 533 11.74 12.40 16.98
N ASP A 534 11.45 12.99 18.15
CA ASP A 534 12.43 13.71 18.98
C ASP A 534 13.07 12.81 20.07
N GLY A 535 12.67 11.54 20.15
CA GLY A 535 13.13 10.56 21.12
C GLY A 535 12.48 10.65 22.50
N ASN A 536 11.36 11.36 22.64
CA ASN A 536 10.60 11.41 23.90
C ASN A 536 9.66 10.22 24.00
N ILE A 537 9.60 9.59 25.18
CA ILE A 537 8.68 8.48 25.45
C ILE A 537 7.24 9.01 25.44
N VAL A 538 6.45 8.48 24.51
CA VAL A 538 5.02 8.72 24.35
C VAL A 538 4.23 7.85 25.31
N THR A 539 4.51 6.55 25.31
CA THR A 539 3.88 5.54 26.17
C THR A 539 4.82 4.35 26.35
N SER A 540 4.58 3.56 27.39
CA SER A 540 5.33 2.33 27.63
C SER A 540 4.41 1.29 28.28
N LEU A 541 4.59 0.03 27.90
CA LEU A 541 3.86 -1.11 28.43
C LEU A 541 4.85 -2.14 28.98
N ILE A 542 4.53 -2.71 30.14
CA ILE A 542 5.27 -3.84 30.71
C ILE A 542 4.24 -4.88 31.13
N GLU A 543 4.27 -6.06 30.51
CA GLU A 543 3.40 -7.19 30.84
C GLU A 543 4.17 -8.51 30.90
N ASP A 544 3.70 -9.42 31.75
CA ASP A 544 4.26 -10.75 31.90
C ASP A 544 3.52 -11.72 30.97
N VAL A 545 4.25 -12.47 30.14
CA VAL A 545 3.73 -13.51 29.23
C VAL A 545 4.28 -14.89 29.58
N THR A 546 3.58 -15.92 29.13
CA THR A 546 3.99 -17.33 29.30
C THR A 546 3.79 -18.09 28.00
N SER A 547 4.33 -19.31 27.90
CA SER A 547 4.01 -20.29 26.83
C SER A 547 2.51 -20.46 26.56
N SER A 548 1.67 -20.33 27.60
CA SER A 548 0.22 -20.52 27.54
C SER A 548 -0.59 -19.23 27.25
N ASP A 549 0.05 -18.07 27.42
CA ASP A 549 -0.50 -16.73 27.24
C ASP A 549 0.62 -15.84 26.70
N ASN A 550 0.88 -16.00 25.41
CA ASN A 550 2.07 -15.56 24.69
C ASN A 550 1.88 -14.23 23.93
N TYR A 551 0.83 -13.49 24.28
CA TYR A 551 0.35 -12.34 23.51
C TYR A 551 0.10 -11.13 24.40
N VAL A 552 0.53 -9.97 23.94
CA VAL A 552 0.32 -8.67 24.58
C VAL A 552 -0.51 -7.78 23.67
N TYR A 553 -1.49 -7.08 24.25
CA TYR A 553 -2.35 -6.13 23.55
C TYR A 553 -2.66 -4.90 24.37
N SER A 554 -2.50 -3.73 23.77
CA SER A 554 -2.89 -2.48 24.40
C SER A 554 -3.43 -1.47 23.40
N LEU A 555 -4.46 -0.74 23.83
CA LEU A 555 -4.98 0.45 23.14
C LEU A 555 -4.67 1.67 24.00
N HIS A 556 -3.98 2.63 23.41
CA HIS A 556 -3.65 3.90 24.03
C HIS A 556 -4.38 5.04 23.36
N ASN A 557 -4.80 6.04 24.13
CA ASN A 557 -5.25 7.33 23.62
C ASN A 557 -4.18 8.37 23.98
N PRO A 558 -3.12 8.48 23.18
CA PRO A 558 -1.99 9.30 23.54
C PRO A 558 -2.28 10.73 23.08
N ALA A 559 -2.90 11.51 23.96
CA ALA A 559 -3.31 12.88 23.66
C ALA A 559 -2.18 13.70 23.02
N GLY A 560 -2.29 14.01 21.73
CA GLY A 560 -1.37 14.88 21.00
C GLY A 560 -0.46 14.20 19.97
N LEU A 561 -0.60 12.89 19.67
CA LEU A 561 0.20 12.27 18.61
C LEU A 561 -0.11 12.74 17.20
N SER A 562 -1.30 13.28 16.95
CA SER A 562 -1.65 13.96 15.68
C SER A 562 -0.72 15.12 15.27
N SER A 563 0.26 15.49 16.11
CA SER A 563 1.27 16.51 15.82
C SER A 563 2.70 15.99 15.65
N ALA A 564 2.94 14.69 15.88
CA ALA A 564 4.21 14.04 15.59
C ALA A 564 4.28 13.65 14.10
N LEU A 565 5.47 13.72 13.50
CA LEU A 565 5.70 13.31 12.10
C LEU A 565 6.03 11.81 12.00
N GLU A 566 6.60 11.24 13.06
CA GLU A 566 7.10 9.87 13.12
C GLU A 566 7.02 9.35 14.57
N VAL A 567 6.75 8.05 14.70
CA VAL A 567 6.67 7.34 15.98
C VAL A 567 7.42 6.03 15.86
N CYS A 568 8.25 5.72 16.85
CA CYS A 568 9.00 4.47 16.94
C CYS A 568 8.50 3.63 18.11
N ALA A 569 8.52 2.31 17.97
CA ALA A 569 8.50 1.45 19.14
C ALA A 569 9.61 0.42 19.14
N ASP A 570 10.04 0.14 20.35
CA ASP A 570 11.00 -0.88 20.71
C ASP A 570 10.27 -1.92 21.54
N VAL A 571 10.35 -3.19 21.13
CA VAL A 571 9.72 -4.33 21.79
C VAL A 571 10.84 -5.25 22.27
N THR A 572 10.95 -5.44 23.58
CA THR A 572 11.91 -6.35 24.19
C THR A 572 11.18 -7.43 25.00
N LEU A 573 11.72 -8.65 24.97
CA LEU A 573 11.29 -9.77 25.80
C LEU A 573 12.47 -10.18 26.67
N GLU A 574 12.30 -10.11 27.98
CA GLU A 574 13.28 -10.60 28.96
C GLU A 574 12.77 -11.88 29.63
N ASP A 575 13.61 -12.90 29.76
CA ASP A 575 13.27 -14.07 30.56
C ASP A 575 13.29 -13.77 32.07
N SER A 576 12.76 -14.70 32.87
CA SER A 576 12.80 -14.62 34.35
C SER A 576 14.23 -14.55 34.95
N PHE A 577 15.27 -14.79 34.16
CA PHE A 577 16.68 -14.70 34.55
C PHE A 577 17.32 -13.34 34.18
N GLY A 578 16.59 -12.48 33.46
CA GLY A 578 17.02 -11.16 33.00
C GLY A 578 17.89 -11.19 31.76
N ASN A 579 17.76 -12.23 30.92
CA ASN A 579 18.35 -12.29 29.59
C ASN A 579 17.34 -11.76 28.56
N ASN A 580 17.84 -11.01 27.57
CA ASN A 580 17.02 -10.57 26.45
C ASN A 580 16.89 -11.72 25.46
N GLU A 581 15.65 -12.18 25.27
CA GLU A 581 15.31 -13.32 24.41
C GLU A 581 14.77 -12.89 23.05
N TYR A 582 14.22 -11.67 22.97
CA TYR A 582 13.72 -11.09 21.73
C TYR A 582 13.84 -9.56 21.79
N GLU A 583 14.23 -8.95 20.67
CA GLU A 583 14.29 -7.50 20.51
C GLU A 583 13.82 -7.15 19.09
N TYR A 584 12.84 -6.26 18.97
CA TYR A 584 12.34 -5.77 17.69
C TYR A 584 12.17 -4.26 17.71
N ASN A 585 12.88 -3.59 16.80
CA ASN A 585 12.82 -2.15 16.65
C ASN A 585 12.05 -1.77 15.37
N TYR A 586 10.85 -1.23 15.54
CA TYR A 586 9.95 -0.90 14.44
C TYR A 586 10.51 0.18 13.50
N CYS A 587 11.36 1.08 14.00
CA CYS A 587 11.95 2.14 13.17
C CYS A 587 13.12 1.67 12.32
N LYS A 588 13.71 0.51 12.63
CA LYS A 588 14.72 -0.10 11.77
C LYS A 588 14.09 -0.78 10.55
N TYR A 589 12.87 -1.31 10.68
CA TYR A 589 12.26 -2.19 9.69
C TYR A 589 11.06 -1.58 8.95
N THR A 590 10.28 -0.72 9.60
CA THR A 590 8.96 -0.30 9.05
C THR A 590 8.63 1.18 9.20
N GLY A 591 9.40 1.96 9.96
CA GLY A 591 9.29 3.43 10.06
C GLY A 591 7.86 4.00 9.99
N MET A 592 7.14 4.06 11.12
CA MET A 592 5.76 4.57 11.10
C MET A 592 5.71 6.10 10.99
N TYR A 593 5.45 6.59 9.78
CA TYR A 593 5.07 7.97 9.53
C TYR A 593 3.57 8.15 9.78
N ILE A 594 3.19 9.13 10.59
CA ILE A 594 1.77 9.41 10.89
C ILE A 594 0.98 9.84 9.64
N SER A 595 1.66 10.15 8.53
CA SER A 595 1.05 10.43 7.23
C SER A 595 0.76 9.19 6.36
N TYR A 596 1.24 7.99 6.73
CA TYR A 596 1.14 6.75 5.92
C TYR A 596 0.22 5.70 6.56
N ILE A 597 -1.01 6.09 6.89
CA ILE A 597 -2.01 5.12 7.34
C ILE A 597 -3.24 5.23 6.47
N ASP A 598 -3.57 4.12 5.83
CA ASP A 598 -4.80 3.88 5.09
C ASP A 598 -6.01 4.36 5.90
N ALA A 599 -6.66 5.39 5.39
CA ALA A 599 -8.02 5.70 5.77
C ALA A 599 -8.91 4.59 5.19
N TYR A 600 -9.03 3.46 5.90
CA TYR A 600 -10.20 2.61 5.74
C TYR A 600 -11.37 3.37 6.37
N ASP A 601 -12.00 4.25 5.59
CA ASP A 601 -13.28 4.82 5.99
C ASP A 601 -14.34 3.71 5.92
N GLY A 602 -14.82 3.28 7.09
CA GLY A 602 -15.93 2.34 7.19
C GLY A 602 -17.28 2.89 6.68
N GLU A 603 -17.27 3.89 5.79
CA GLU A 603 -18.42 4.52 5.17
C GLU A 603 -18.05 4.83 3.72
N GLY A 604 -18.34 3.87 2.83
CA GLY A 604 -17.92 3.94 1.43
C GLY A 604 -18.33 5.22 0.71
N LEU A 605 -17.38 5.70 -0.10
CA LEU A 605 -17.60 6.43 -1.34
C LEU A 605 -16.60 5.98 -2.40
#